data_AF-A0A8R1E111-F1
#
_entry.id   AF-A0A8R1E111-F1
#
_cell.length_a   1.000
_cell.length_b   1.000
_cell.length_c   1.000
_cell.angle_alpha   90.00
_cell.angle_beta   90.00
_cell.angle_gamma   90.00
#
_symmetry.space_group_name_H-M   'P 1'
#
loop_
_entity.id
_entity.type
_entity.pdbx_description
1 polymer ?
#
loop_
_entity_poly.entity_id
_entity_poly.type
_entity_poly.pdbx_seq_one_letter_code
_entity_poly.pdbx_strand_id
1 'polypeptide(L)'
;MGCKGNSRAKCAWMKFRNVLRIALGHLALYCFVVCYVFAGAWVFHQLEGENETELHDKQREYAMNLKKDVIAKLASTENVAEINEHLRMFLRNISQLHISLDNYLIFNEPHQIVPKRWTFPSSVLFSFTILTTIGYGNVTPHTQQCKVFLMIYGAFGIPLFLITIADLGRFSKTAIMALVQKISKRELKKQSDEHLLREIAEVMLVAGLFVVFIAIGSAVIPLWENQLTYFDSVYFSYIQAEYEDNVVFVAHSRRRDADTQRSALPITFRAARRGNFA
;
A
#
# COMPACT_ATOMS: atom_id res chain seq x y z
N MET A 1 21.67 41.24 -44.08
CA MET A 1 20.54 40.61 -43.37
C MET A 1 20.99 39.23 -42.88
N GLY A 2 21.17 38.99 -41.58
CA GLY A 2 21.69 37.68 -41.14
C GLY A 2 21.87 37.52 -39.65
N CYS A 3 20.83 37.74 -38.85
CA CYS A 3 20.81 37.39 -37.41
C CYS A 3 19.38 37.30 -36.87
N LYS A 4 18.59 36.31 -37.31
CA LYS A 4 17.30 35.97 -36.66
C LYS A 4 17.14 34.48 -36.30
N GLY A 5 18.02 33.59 -36.78
CA GLY A 5 17.94 32.14 -36.53
C GLY A 5 18.51 31.66 -35.19
N ASN A 6 19.68 32.16 -34.78
CA ASN A 6 20.43 31.67 -33.61
C ASN A 6 19.73 31.95 -32.25
N SER A 7 18.90 32.99 -32.19
CA SER A 7 18.17 33.37 -30.97
C SER A 7 17.00 32.43 -30.64
N ARG A 8 16.27 31.94 -31.67
CA ARG A 8 15.11 31.04 -31.46
C ARG A 8 15.53 29.65 -30.97
N ALA A 9 16.59 29.09 -31.53
CA ALA A 9 17.13 27.79 -31.11
C ALA A 9 17.69 27.85 -29.67
N LYS A 10 18.43 28.90 -29.32
CA LYS A 10 18.89 29.12 -27.94
C LYS A 10 17.74 29.34 -26.95
N CYS A 11 16.69 30.07 -27.35
CA CYS A 11 15.51 30.31 -26.51
C CYS A 11 14.66 29.03 -26.33
N ALA A 12 14.48 28.24 -27.38
CA ALA A 12 13.83 26.92 -27.31
C ALA A 12 14.64 25.93 -26.46
N TRP A 13 15.96 25.91 -26.60
CA TRP A 13 16.85 25.07 -25.81
C TRP A 13 16.87 25.47 -24.33
N MET A 14 16.85 26.77 -24.00
CA MET A 14 16.75 27.23 -22.61
C MET A 14 15.38 26.90 -21.99
N LYS A 15 14.28 27.03 -22.74
CA LYS A 15 12.94 26.60 -22.28
C LYS A 15 12.87 25.09 -22.06
N PHE A 16 13.40 24.30 -23.00
CA PHE A 16 13.48 22.84 -22.89
C PHE A 16 14.33 22.40 -21.69
N ARG A 17 15.51 23.02 -21.48
CA ARG A 17 16.39 22.74 -20.34
C ARG A 17 15.71 23.03 -19.01
N ASN A 18 14.94 24.11 -18.90
CA ASN A 18 14.22 24.44 -17.67
C ASN A 18 13.06 23.49 -17.40
N VAL A 19 12.29 23.09 -18.42
CA VAL A 19 11.23 22.07 -18.30
C VAL A 19 11.81 20.72 -17.92
N LEU A 20 12.92 20.31 -18.56
CA LEU A 20 13.61 19.07 -18.24
C LEU A 20 14.12 19.07 -16.80
N ARG A 21 14.64 20.19 -16.30
CA ARG A 21 15.13 20.32 -14.92
C ARG A 21 14.02 20.19 -13.87
N ILE A 22 12.82 20.71 -14.17
CA ILE A 22 11.63 20.57 -13.33
C ILE A 22 11.14 19.13 -13.36
N ALA A 23 11.01 18.53 -14.55
CA ALA A 23 10.63 17.12 -14.71
C ALA A 23 11.60 16.15 -14.02
N LEU A 24 12.91 16.45 -14.04
CA LEU A 24 13.94 15.68 -13.36
C LEU A 24 13.75 15.72 -11.82
N GLY A 25 13.29 16.84 -11.27
CA GLY A 25 12.99 16.95 -9.84
C GLY A 25 11.84 16.03 -9.40
N HIS A 26 10.76 15.97 -10.19
CA HIS A 26 9.65 15.05 -9.96
C HIS A 26 10.09 13.58 -10.09
N LEU A 27 10.87 13.26 -11.13
CA LEU A 27 11.40 11.91 -11.33
C LEU A 27 12.35 11.50 -10.19
N ALA A 28 13.20 12.41 -9.71
CA ALA A 28 14.09 12.16 -8.59
C ALA A 28 13.31 11.83 -7.31
N LEU A 29 12.17 12.51 -7.06
CA LEU A 29 11.29 12.19 -5.93
C LEU A 29 10.70 10.78 -6.05
N TYR A 30 10.23 10.37 -7.23
CA TYR A 30 9.73 9.01 -7.45
C TYR A 30 10.81 7.96 -7.22
N CYS A 31 12.00 8.16 -7.79
CA CYS A 31 13.13 7.27 -7.57
C CYS A 31 13.52 7.21 -6.08
N PHE A 32 13.47 8.34 -5.38
CA PHE A 32 13.77 8.39 -3.95
C PHE A 32 12.79 7.55 -3.13
N VAL A 33 11.48 7.64 -3.40
CA VAL A 33 10.47 6.80 -2.73
C VAL A 33 10.66 5.32 -3.05
N VAL A 34 10.97 4.96 -4.29
CA VAL A 34 11.27 3.57 -4.67
C VAL A 34 12.47 3.05 -3.87
N CYS A 35 13.57 3.81 -3.83
CA CYS A 35 14.74 3.46 -3.02
C CYS A 35 14.40 3.36 -1.52
N TYR A 36 13.54 4.23 -1.00
CA TYR A 36 13.08 4.20 0.38
C TYR A 36 12.32 2.90 0.70
N VAL A 37 11.44 2.46 -0.20
CA VAL A 37 10.71 1.19 -0.07
C VAL A 37 11.67 0.00 -0.03
N PHE A 38 12.63 -0.07 -0.97
CA PHE A 38 13.62 -1.15 -1.00
C PHE A 38 14.54 -1.15 0.23
N ALA A 39 14.95 0.03 0.70
CA ALA A 39 15.74 0.14 1.92
C ALA A 39 14.96 -0.35 3.15
N GLY A 40 13.69 0.06 3.29
CA GLY A 40 12.82 -0.44 4.35
C GLY A 40 12.64 -1.96 4.27
N ALA A 41 12.38 -2.48 3.07
CA ALA A 41 12.21 -3.92 2.83
C ALA A 41 13.45 -4.72 3.21
N TRP A 42 14.63 -4.22 2.89
CA TRP A 42 15.89 -4.85 3.28
C TRP A 42 16.04 -4.93 4.80
N VAL A 43 15.75 -3.85 5.52
CA VAL A 43 15.80 -3.83 7.00
C VAL A 43 14.77 -4.78 7.60
N PHE A 44 13.52 -4.75 7.12
CA PHE A 44 12.46 -5.66 7.61
C PHE A 44 12.82 -7.12 7.40
N HIS A 45 13.34 -7.46 6.22
CA HIS A 45 13.77 -8.81 5.88
C HIS A 45 14.91 -9.30 6.79
N GLN A 46 15.88 -8.43 7.07
CA GLN A 46 17.00 -8.72 7.98
C GLN A 46 16.54 -8.95 9.42
N LEU A 47 15.68 -8.07 9.94
CA LEU A 47 15.25 -8.13 11.35
C LEU A 47 14.29 -9.29 11.65
N GLU A 48 13.47 -9.71 10.69
CA GLU A 48 12.43 -10.74 10.92
C GLU A 48 12.69 -12.06 10.19
N GLY A 49 13.45 -12.09 9.11
CA GLY A 49 13.62 -13.27 8.26
C GLY A 49 14.36 -14.44 8.92
N GLU A 50 15.31 -14.15 9.81
CA GLU A 50 15.99 -15.17 10.62
C GLU A 50 15.14 -15.55 11.84
N ASN A 51 14.56 -14.56 12.53
CA ASN A 51 13.72 -14.75 13.71
C ASN A 51 12.47 -15.61 13.41
N GLU A 52 11.88 -15.49 12.21
CA GLU A 52 10.76 -16.33 11.77
C GLU A 52 11.13 -17.82 11.70
N THR A 53 12.35 -18.14 11.28
CA THR A 53 12.79 -19.55 11.17
C THR A 53 12.95 -20.17 12.56
N GLU A 54 13.62 -19.46 13.46
CA GLU A 54 13.80 -19.91 14.83
C GLU A 54 12.45 -20.06 15.55
N LEU A 55 11.50 -19.14 15.30
CA LEU A 55 10.16 -19.22 15.85
C LEU A 55 9.42 -20.46 15.34
N HIS A 56 9.51 -20.77 14.03
CA HIS A 56 8.90 -21.98 13.46
C HIS A 56 9.49 -23.26 14.04
N ASP A 57 10.80 -23.32 14.26
CA ASP A 57 11.44 -24.49 14.85
C ASP A 57 10.99 -24.72 16.30
N LYS A 58 10.94 -23.65 17.11
CA LYS A 58 10.42 -23.71 18.49
C LYS A 58 8.94 -24.11 18.54
N GLN A 59 8.13 -23.55 17.65
CA GLN A 59 6.71 -23.88 17.54
C GLN A 59 6.50 -25.34 17.13
N ARG A 60 7.29 -25.84 16.18
CA ARG A 60 7.26 -27.23 15.73
C ARG A 60 7.58 -28.19 16.86
N GLU A 61 8.69 -27.94 17.58
CA GLU A 61 9.11 -28.78 18.70
C GLU A 61 8.02 -28.84 19.78
N TYR A 62 7.51 -27.69 20.20
CA TYR A 62 6.48 -27.60 21.23
C TYR A 62 5.17 -28.28 20.80
N ALA A 63 4.71 -28.04 19.56
CA ALA A 63 3.50 -28.66 19.03
C ALA A 63 3.63 -30.19 18.94
N MET A 64 4.80 -30.70 18.54
CA MET A 64 5.05 -32.15 18.46
C MET A 64 5.13 -32.80 19.84
N ASN A 65 5.74 -32.13 20.83
CA ASN A 65 5.77 -32.63 22.20
C ASN A 65 4.36 -32.69 22.81
N LEU A 66 3.57 -31.63 22.62
CA LEU A 66 2.19 -31.58 23.09
C LEU A 66 1.33 -32.68 22.43
N LYS A 67 1.53 -32.93 21.13
CA LYS A 67 0.87 -34.03 20.41
C LYS A 67 1.24 -35.39 20.99
N LYS A 68 2.53 -35.65 21.24
CA LYS A 68 3.01 -36.91 21.84
C LYS A 68 2.41 -37.14 23.22
N ASP A 69 2.40 -36.10 24.07
CA ASP A 69 1.87 -36.16 25.43
C ASP A 69 0.38 -36.52 25.43
N VAL A 70 -0.39 -35.92 24.52
CA VAL A 70 -1.83 -36.16 24.43
C VAL A 70 -2.13 -37.54 23.88
N ILE A 71 -1.40 -38.00 22.87
CA ILE A 71 -1.54 -39.38 22.36
C ILE A 71 -1.25 -40.39 23.47
N ALA A 72 -0.18 -40.18 24.26
CA ALA A 72 0.18 -41.07 25.36
C ALA A 72 -0.92 -41.11 26.43
N LYS A 73 -1.44 -39.95 26.84
CA LYS A 73 -2.54 -39.84 27.81
C LYS A 73 -3.84 -40.47 27.30
N LEU A 74 -4.17 -40.28 26.02
CA LEU A 74 -5.37 -40.88 25.41
C LEU A 74 -5.26 -42.40 25.30
N ALA A 75 -4.05 -42.94 25.03
CA ALA A 75 -3.83 -44.38 24.94
C ALA A 75 -3.96 -45.09 26.30
N SER A 76 -3.72 -44.38 27.41
CA SER A 76 -3.79 -44.93 28.78
C SER A 76 -5.14 -44.76 29.48
N THR A 77 -6.08 -44.03 28.88
CA THR A 77 -7.32 -43.61 29.53
C THR A 77 -8.54 -44.18 28.82
N GLU A 78 -9.37 -44.94 29.54
CA GLU A 78 -10.66 -45.46 29.03
C GLU A 78 -11.85 -44.55 29.38
N ASN A 79 -11.67 -43.61 30.32
CA ASN A 79 -12.72 -42.71 30.78
C ASN A 79 -12.95 -41.55 29.79
N VAL A 80 -14.15 -41.49 29.21
CA VAL A 80 -14.57 -40.45 28.25
C VAL A 80 -14.48 -39.04 28.83
N ALA A 81 -14.76 -38.84 30.12
CA ALA A 81 -14.69 -37.53 30.75
C ALA A 81 -13.23 -37.00 30.80
N GLU A 82 -12.29 -37.89 31.08
CA GLU A 82 -10.86 -37.56 31.17
C GLU A 82 -10.24 -37.39 29.77
N ILE A 83 -10.66 -38.19 28.79
CA ILE A 83 -10.34 -37.99 27.37
C ILE A 83 -10.73 -36.58 26.91
N ASN A 84 -11.95 -36.14 27.23
CA ASN A 84 -12.43 -34.81 26.86
C ASN A 84 -11.59 -33.69 27.49
N GLU A 85 -11.14 -33.87 28.74
CA GLU A 85 -10.31 -32.88 29.42
C GLU A 85 -8.90 -32.82 28.82
N HIS A 86 -8.27 -33.97 28.55
CA HIS A 86 -6.99 -34.03 27.85
C HIS A 86 -7.04 -33.37 26.47
N LEU A 87 -8.12 -33.60 25.71
CA LEU A 87 -8.32 -32.98 24.40
C LEU A 87 -8.55 -31.47 24.52
N ARG A 88 -9.30 -30.99 25.52
CA ARG A 88 -9.50 -29.56 25.76
C ARG A 88 -8.19 -28.86 26.11
N MET A 89 -7.37 -29.46 26.97
CA MET A 89 -6.05 -28.92 27.31
C MET A 89 -5.13 -28.85 26.09
N PHE A 90 -5.14 -29.90 25.25
CA PHE A 90 -4.42 -29.90 23.98
C PHE A 90 -4.82 -28.74 23.07
N LEU A 91 -6.12 -28.60 22.81
CA LEU A 91 -6.66 -27.57 21.94
C LEU A 91 -6.36 -26.16 22.47
N ARG A 92 -6.46 -25.96 23.79
CA ARG A 92 -6.09 -24.70 24.44
C ARG A 92 -4.62 -24.37 24.24
N ASN A 93 -3.72 -25.33 24.48
CA ASN A 93 -2.28 -25.12 24.38
C ASN A 93 -1.84 -24.91 22.93
N ILE A 94 -2.42 -25.63 21.96
CA ILE A 94 -2.17 -25.38 20.53
C ILE A 94 -2.67 -24.00 20.11
N SER A 95 -3.87 -23.62 20.53
CA SER A 95 -4.46 -22.32 20.16
C SER A 95 -3.60 -21.15 20.60
N GLN A 96 -2.94 -21.24 21.76
CA GLN A 96 -2.04 -20.21 22.26
C GLN A 96 -0.79 -19.98 21.39
N LEU A 97 -0.39 -20.96 20.59
CA LEU A 97 0.79 -20.85 19.72
C LEU A 97 0.54 -19.98 18.48
N HIS A 98 -0.73 -19.63 18.18
CA HIS A 98 -1.12 -18.83 17.00
C HIS A 98 -0.57 -19.38 15.67
N ILE A 99 -0.45 -20.71 15.56
CA ILE A 99 0.00 -21.41 14.36
C ILE A 99 -1.21 -21.59 13.42
N SER A 100 -1.05 -21.29 12.13
CA SER A 100 -2.09 -21.62 11.13
C SER A 100 -2.20 -23.14 10.95
N LEU A 101 -3.39 -23.63 10.59
CA LEU A 101 -3.59 -25.07 10.37
C LEU A 101 -2.58 -25.64 9.36
N ASP A 102 -2.30 -24.92 8.28
CA ASP A 102 -1.32 -25.32 7.27
C ASP A 102 0.09 -25.50 7.85
N ASN A 103 0.53 -24.57 8.70
CA ASN A 103 1.84 -24.67 9.36
C ASN A 103 1.89 -25.88 10.30
N TYR A 104 0.79 -26.15 11.02
CA TYR A 104 0.69 -27.32 11.89
C TYR A 104 0.71 -28.65 11.10
N LEU A 105 0.07 -28.69 9.93
CA LEU A 105 0.12 -29.85 9.04
C LEU A 105 1.55 -30.09 8.54
N ILE A 106 2.26 -29.04 8.13
CA ILE A 106 3.66 -29.09 7.71
C ILE A 106 4.57 -29.59 8.85
N PHE A 107 4.34 -29.12 10.08
CA PHE A 107 5.13 -29.56 11.25
C PHE A 107 5.09 -31.07 11.46
N ASN A 108 3.98 -31.72 11.11
CA ASN A 108 3.78 -33.16 11.23
C ASN A 108 4.57 -33.97 10.17
N GLU A 109 5.07 -33.32 9.12
CA GLU A 109 5.92 -33.93 8.11
C GLU A 109 7.41 -33.65 8.40
N PRO A 110 8.25 -34.66 8.68
CA PRO A 110 9.64 -34.48 9.11
C PRO A 110 10.50 -33.67 8.13
N HIS A 111 10.26 -33.84 6.83
CA HIS A 111 11.10 -33.33 5.74
C HIS A 111 10.59 -32.02 5.11
N GLN A 112 9.42 -31.54 5.52
CA GLN A 112 8.89 -30.27 5.01
C GLN A 112 9.35 -29.10 5.88
N ILE A 113 9.72 -28.00 5.21
CA ILE A 113 10.11 -26.75 5.83
C ILE A 113 8.94 -25.79 5.70
N VAL A 114 8.57 -25.12 6.79
CA VAL A 114 7.53 -24.09 6.72
C VAL A 114 7.99 -22.95 5.82
N PRO A 115 7.20 -22.55 4.82
CA PRO A 115 7.56 -21.44 3.95
C PRO A 115 7.65 -20.14 4.76
N LYS A 116 8.75 -19.42 4.58
CA LYS A 116 8.95 -18.11 5.23
C LYS A 116 7.96 -17.10 4.65
N ARG A 117 7.30 -16.32 5.51
CA ARG A 117 6.46 -15.19 5.10
C ARG A 117 7.31 -13.95 4.86
N TRP A 118 8.40 -13.78 5.60
CA TRP A 118 9.37 -12.70 5.42
C TRP A 118 10.35 -12.97 4.28
N THR A 119 9.84 -13.19 3.06
CA THR A 119 10.68 -13.18 1.85
C THR A 119 11.01 -11.75 1.44
N PHE A 120 12.04 -11.54 0.62
CA PHE A 120 12.38 -10.19 0.14
C PHE A 120 11.22 -9.53 -0.66
N PRO A 121 10.56 -10.19 -1.64
CA PRO A 121 9.39 -9.63 -2.30
C PRO A 121 8.24 -9.31 -1.35
N SER A 122 7.95 -10.20 -0.39
CA SER A 122 6.93 -9.94 0.65
C SER A 122 7.32 -8.76 1.54
N SER A 123 8.60 -8.56 1.82
CA SER A 123 9.11 -7.42 2.60
C SER A 123 9.01 -6.10 1.83
N VAL A 124 9.20 -6.13 0.51
CA VAL A 124 8.95 -4.97 -0.38
C VAL A 124 7.48 -4.60 -0.36
N LEU A 125 6.60 -5.59 -0.51
CA LEU A 125 5.16 -5.37 -0.42
C LEU A 125 4.76 -4.83 0.96
N PHE A 126 5.28 -5.43 2.03
CA PHE A 126 5.06 -4.94 3.40
C PHE A 126 5.49 -3.48 3.54
N SER A 127 6.72 -3.15 3.18
CA SER A 127 7.29 -1.80 3.19
C SER A 127 6.42 -0.79 2.41
N PHE A 128 5.95 -1.17 1.22
CA PHE A 128 5.04 -0.36 0.41
C PHE A 128 3.67 -0.16 1.08
N THR A 129 3.08 -1.22 1.63
CA THR A 129 1.75 -1.18 2.29
C THR A 129 1.72 -0.33 3.55
N ILE A 130 2.87 -0.14 4.21
CA ILE A 130 3.01 0.80 5.32
C ILE A 130 2.94 2.25 4.83
N LEU A 131 3.58 2.57 3.71
CA LEU A 131 3.55 3.91 3.13
C LEU A 131 2.16 4.30 2.63
N THR A 132 1.47 3.36 1.98
CA THR A 132 0.11 3.54 1.49
C THR A 132 -0.94 3.47 2.61
N THR A 133 -0.53 3.10 3.83
CA THR A 133 -1.41 2.88 4.98
C THR A 133 -2.48 1.81 4.76
N ILE A 134 -2.29 0.92 3.78
CA ILE A 134 -3.20 -0.21 3.51
C ILE A 134 -3.07 -1.27 4.60
N GLY A 135 -1.83 -1.72 4.86
CA GLY A 135 -1.51 -2.71 5.89
C GLY A 135 -2.34 -4.00 5.84
N TYR A 136 -2.10 -4.88 4.85
CA TYR A 136 -2.86 -6.14 4.69
C TYR A 136 -2.89 -7.07 5.92
N GLY A 137 -1.94 -6.94 6.84
CA GLY A 137 -1.90 -7.74 8.07
C GLY A 137 -1.46 -9.21 7.88
N ASN A 138 -1.18 -9.65 6.66
CA ASN A 138 -0.70 -11.02 6.38
C ASN A 138 0.67 -11.32 7.02
N VAL A 139 1.51 -10.28 7.14
CA VAL A 139 2.82 -10.36 7.78
C VAL A 139 2.90 -9.26 8.83
N THR A 140 3.33 -9.60 10.05
CA THR A 140 3.46 -8.65 11.16
C THR A 140 4.80 -8.83 11.86
N PRO A 141 5.47 -7.73 12.28
CA PRO A 141 6.75 -7.83 12.95
C PRO A 141 6.57 -8.40 14.35
N HIS A 142 7.35 -9.41 14.71
CA HIS A 142 7.31 -10.01 16.04
C HIS A 142 8.34 -9.38 16.98
N THR A 143 9.50 -8.99 16.45
CA THR A 143 10.62 -8.44 17.23
C THR A 143 10.33 -7.00 17.68
N GLN A 144 10.80 -6.65 18.88
CA GLN A 144 10.66 -5.29 19.40
C GLN A 144 11.44 -4.27 18.55
N GLN A 145 12.62 -4.66 18.06
CA GLN A 145 13.47 -3.80 17.23
C GLN A 145 12.78 -3.45 15.91
N CYS A 146 12.18 -4.44 15.24
CA CYS A 146 11.44 -4.22 14.00
C CYS A 146 10.19 -3.36 14.22
N LYS A 147 9.47 -3.55 15.33
CA LYS A 147 8.32 -2.69 15.71
C LYS A 147 8.72 -1.22 15.90
N VAL A 148 9.84 -0.96 16.58
CA VAL A 148 10.35 0.42 16.76
C VAL A 148 10.78 1.00 15.42
N PHE A 149 11.50 0.24 14.61
CA PHE A 149 11.87 0.66 13.25
C PHE A 149 10.63 0.98 12.41
N LEU A 150 9.60 0.14 12.45
CA LEU A 150 8.34 0.36 11.75
C LEU A 150 7.67 1.69 12.13
N MET A 151 7.65 2.04 13.41
CA MET A 151 7.09 3.32 13.88
C MET A 151 7.83 4.52 13.28
N ILE A 152 9.16 4.46 13.28
CA ILE A 152 10.02 5.52 12.73
C ILE A 152 9.87 5.58 11.20
N TYR A 153 9.92 4.41 10.54
CA TYR A 153 9.78 4.27 9.10
C TYR A 153 8.45 4.84 8.60
N GLY A 154 7.34 4.54 9.30
CA GLY A 154 6.02 5.10 8.99
C GLY A 154 5.92 6.61 9.22
N ALA A 155 6.51 7.12 10.32
CA ALA A 155 6.46 8.54 10.66
C ALA A 155 7.04 9.46 9.56
N PHE A 156 8.12 9.03 8.91
CA PHE A 156 8.73 9.78 7.79
C PHE A 156 8.23 9.34 6.42
N GLY A 157 7.95 8.05 6.26
CA GLY A 157 7.53 7.47 4.99
C GLY A 157 6.15 7.91 4.54
N ILE A 158 5.16 7.95 5.44
CA ILE A 158 3.79 8.31 5.09
C ILE A 158 3.70 9.75 4.55
N PRO A 159 4.25 10.79 5.23
CA PRO A 159 4.24 12.15 4.68
C PRO A 159 4.96 12.26 3.33
N LEU A 160 6.11 11.60 3.18
CA LEU A 160 6.87 11.58 1.92
C LEU A 160 6.05 10.96 0.78
N PHE A 161 5.39 9.85 1.06
CA PHE A 161 4.54 9.15 0.08
C PHE A 161 3.33 9.99 -0.31
N LEU A 162 2.67 10.65 0.64
CA LEU A 162 1.54 11.55 0.36
C LEU A 162 1.94 12.75 -0.52
N ILE A 163 3.11 13.35 -0.28
CA ILE A 163 3.64 14.42 -1.13
C ILE A 163 3.86 13.90 -2.54
N THR A 164 4.42 12.70 -2.65
CA THR A 164 4.73 12.05 -3.93
C THR A 164 3.45 11.72 -4.73
N ILE A 165 2.40 11.21 -4.08
CA ILE A 165 1.10 11.01 -4.74
C ILE A 165 0.48 12.33 -5.18
N ALA A 166 0.53 13.36 -4.33
CA ALA A 166 -0.04 14.66 -4.68
C ALA A 166 0.67 15.30 -5.88
N ASP A 167 1.97 15.05 -6.02
CA ASP A 167 2.78 15.46 -7.16
C ASP A 167 2.46 14.63 -8.42
N LEU A 168 2.40 13.30 -8.27
CA LEU A 168 2.01 12.38 -9.32
C LEU A 168 0.62 12.72 -9.89
N GLY A 169 -0.35 13.02 -9.05
CA GLY A 169 -1.69 13.45 -9.47
C GLY A 169 -1.68 14.74 -10.30
N ARG A 170 -0.84 15.72 -9.96
CA ARG A 170 -0.69 16.96 -10.75
C ARG A 170 -0.01 16.71 -12.09
N PHE A 171 1.02 15.86 -12.08
CA PHE A 171 1.72 15.47 -13.30
C PHE A 171 0.78 14.72 -14.24
N SER A 172 0.03 13.74 -13.74
CA SER A 172 -0.98 12.99 -14.49
C SER A 172 -2.04 13.92 -15.08
N LYS A 173 -2.59 14.86 -14.29
CA LYS A 173 -3.53 15.87 -14.82
C LYS A 173 -2.95 16.68 -15.97
N THR A 174 -1.72 17.16 -15.82
CA THR A 174 -1.05 17.95 -16.87
C THR A 174 -0.81 17.13 -18.13
N ALA A 175 -0.38 15.86 -17.98
CA ALA A 175 -0.16 14.94 -19.09
C ALA A 175 -1.48 14.62 -19.82
N ILE A 176 -2.54 14.35 -19.08
CA ILE A 176 -3.90 14.10 -19.61
C ILE A 176 -4.39 15.34 -20.36
N MET A 177 -4.29 16.53 -19.77
CA MET A 177 -4.70 17.77 -20.43
C MET A 177 -3.92 18.04 -21.72
N ALA A 178 -2.61 17.77 -21.74
CA ALA A 178 -1.81 17.88 -22.95
C ALA A 178 -2.26 16.88 -24.03
N LEU A 179 -2.64 15.65 -23.64
CA LEU A 179 -3.15 14.63 -24.56
C LEU A 179 -4.53 15.01 -25.12
N VAL A 180 -5.46 15.41 -24.25
CA VAL A 180 -6.81 15.86 -24.62
C VAL A 180 -6.73 17.07 -25.55
N GLN A 181 -5.89 18.06 -25.27
CA GLN A 181 -5.69 19.20 -26.18
C GLN A 181 -5.11 18.78 -27.53
N LYS A 182 -4.23 17.77 -27.58
CA LYS A 182 -3.66 17.26 -28.83
C LYS A 182 -4.69 16.51 -29.66
N ILE A 183 -5.64 15.83 -29.01
CA ILE A 183 -6.76 15.11 -29.64
C ILE A 183 -7.84 16.11 -30.08
N SER A 184 -8.27 17.01 -29.19
CA SER A 184 -9.31 18.01 -29.44
C SER A 184 -8.88 19.10 -30.45
N LYS A 185 -7.59 19.43 -30.57
CA LYS A 185 -7.11 20.26 -31.70
C LYS A 185 -7.37 19.64 -33.08
N ARG A 186 -7.70 18.36 -33.17
CA ARG A 186 -8.13 17.71 -34.41
C ARG A 186 -9.65 17.84 -34.65
N GLU A 187 -10.44 18.17 -33.64
CA GLU A 187 -11.91 18.21 -33.68
C GLU A 187 -12.45 19.43 -32.88
N LEU A 188 -12.83 20.47 -33.63
CA LEU A 188 -13.74 21.58 -33.29
C LEU A 188 -13.25 22.80 -32.47
N LYS A 189 -13.53 23.96 -33.09
CA LYS A 189 -13.38 25.35 -32.65
C LYS A 189 -14.76 25.84 -32.15
N LYS A 190 -15.07 25.75 -30.85
CA LYS A 190 -16.18 26.51 -30.23
C LYS A 190 -15.99 26.66 -28.71
N GLN A 191 -15.90 27.91 -28.27
CA GLN A 191 -15.29 28.35 -27.01
C GLN A 191 -16.22 28.32 -25.77
N SER A 192 -17.49 27.91 -25.91
CA SER A 192 -18.49 28.00 -24.82
C SER A 192 -18.78 26.68 -24.09
N ASP A 193 -18.57 25.53 -24.73
CA ASP A 193 -18.78 24.18 -24.14
C ASP A 193 -17.46 23.48 -23.76
N GLU A 194 -16.32 24.11 -24.06
CA GLU A 194 -14.99 23.51 -23.95
C GLU A 194 -14.60 23.16 -22.50
N HIS A 195 -15.09 23.93 -21.52
CA HIS A 195 -14.86 23.64 -20.09
C HIS A 195 -15.62 22.39 -19.65
N LEU A 196 -16.92 22.30 -19.97
CA LEU A 196 -17.77 21.17 -19.61
C LEU A 196 -17.32 19.89 -20.34
N LEU A 197 -17.03 19.98 -21.63
CA LEU A 197 -16.52 18.86 -22.42
C LEU A 197 -15.17 18.36 -21.90
N ARG A 198 -14.32 19.25 -21.38
CA ARG A 198 -13.03 18.88 -20.79
C ARG A 198 -13.19 18.21 -19.44
N GLU A 199 -14.10 18.68 -18.58
CA GLU A 199 -14.44 18.01 -17.33
C GLU A 199 -15.01 16.60 -17.59
N ILE A 200 -15.93 16.48 -18.56
CA ILE A 200 -16.47 15.17 -18.97
C ILE A 200 -15.38 14.27 -19.54
N ALA A 201 -14.47 14.78 -20.38
CA ALA A 201 -13.37 14.02 -20.95
C ALA A 201 -12.37 13.55 -19.87
N GLU A 202 -12.10 14.38 -18.86
CA GLU A 202 -11.26 14.01 -17.72
C GLU A 202 -11.89 12.87 -16.91
N VAL A 203 -13.19 12.96 -16.60
CA VAL A 203 -13.92 11.89 -15.89
C VAL A 203 -13.93 10.60 -16.70
N MET A 204 -14.24 10.66 -18.00
CA MET A 204 -14.26 9.49 -18.87
C MET A 204 -12.89 8.84 -19.02
N LEU A 205 -11.81 9.63 -19.03
CA LEU A 205 -10.45 9.12 -19.12
C LEU A 205 -10.01 8.44 -17.81
N VAL A 206 -10.36 9.00 -16.65
CA VAL A 206 -10.10 8.36 -15.35
C VAL A 206 -10.88 7.04 -15.25
N ALA A 207 -12.17 7.04 -15.62
CA ALA A 207 -12.97 5.82 -15.69
C ALA A 207 -12.36 4.80 -16.67
N GLY A 208 -11.87 5.24 -17.83
CA GLY A 208 -11.18 4.39 -18.79
C GLY A 208 -9.89 3.77 -18.25
N LEU A 209 -9.06 4.55 -17.56
CA LEU A 209 -7.84 4.06 -16.89
C LEU A 209 -8.17 3.03 -15.81
N PHE A 210 -9.24 3.25 -15.04
CA PHE A 210 -9.72 2.31 -14.03
C PHE A 210 -10.14 0.96 -14.66
N VAL A 211 -10.89 0.99 -15.77
CA VAL A 211 -11.27 -0.23 -16.50
C VAL A 211 -10.03 -0.95 -17.06
N VAL A 212 -9.06 -0.20 -17.62
CA VAL A 212 -7.80 -0.77 -18.12
C VAL A 212 -7.00 -1.42 -16.99
N PHE A 213 -6.94 -0.78 -15.81
CA PHE A 213 -6.28 -1.36 -14.64
C PHE A 213 -6.89 -2.70 -14.24
N ILE A 214 -8.23 -2.77 -14.15
CA ILE A 214 -8.95 -4.02 -13.84
C ILE A 214 -8.69 -5.07 -14.91
N ALA A 215 -8.73 -4.70 -16.19
CA ALA A 215 -8.50 -5.63 -17.30
C ALA A 215 -7.07 -6.21 -17.27
N ILE A 216 -6.06 -5.38 -16.98
CA ILE A 216 -4.67 -5.83 -16.84
C ILE A 216 -4.53 -6.76 -15.64
N GLY A 217 -5.05 -6.38 -14.46
CA GLY A 217 -4.98 -7.22 -13.27
C GLY A 217 -5.66 -8.58 -13.46
N SER A 218 -6.83 -8.58 -14.12
CA SER A 218 -7.58 -9.80 -14.46
C SER A 218 -6.85 -10.71 -15.44
N ALA A 219 -5.97 -10.16 -16.28
CA ALA A 219 -5.15 -10.94 -17.20
C ALA A 219 -3.85 -11.44 -16.55
N VAL A 220 -3.25 -10.67 -15.64
CA VAL A 220 -1.94 -10.97 -15.05
C VAL A 220 -2.05 -11.89 -13.83
N ILE A 221 -3.03 -11.68 -12.95
CA ILE A 221 -3.16 -12.45 -11.69
C ILE A 221 -3.30 -13.96 -11.95
N PRO A 222 -4.13 -14.43 -12.90
CA PRO A 222 -4.22 -15.87 -13.19
C PRO A 222 -2.91 -16.48 -13.72
N LEU A 223 -2.04 -15.68 -14.33
CA LEU A 223 -0.73 -16.15 -14.82
C LEU A 223 0.27 -16.36 -13.68
N TRP A 224 0.06 -15.68 -12.56
CA TRP A 224 0.93 -15.74 -11.39
C TRP A 224 0.38 -16.71 -10.33
N GLU A 225 -0.94 -16.78 -10.19
CA GLU A 225 -1.62 -17.57 -9.19
C GLU A 225 -2.64 -18.52 -9.85
N ASN A 226 -2.15 -19.69 -10.24
CA ASN A 226 -2.90 -20.71 -11.01
C ASN A 226 -4.16 -21.26 -10.31
N GLN A 227 -4.38 -20.90 -9.04
CA GLN A 227 -5.51 -21.35 -8.22
C GLN A 227 -6.70 -20.38 -8.28
N LEU A 228 -6.50 -19.14 -8.75
CA LEU A 228 -7.56 -18.12 -8.78
C LEU A 228 -8.40 -18.25 -10.05
N THR A 229 -9.72 -18.14 -9.90
CA THR A 229 -10.60 -18.04 -11.06
C THR A 229 -10.46 -16.66 -11.72
N TYR A 230 -10.88 -16.56 -12.98
CA TYR A 230 -10.93 -15.26 -13.68
C TYR A 230 -11.77 -14.23 -12.91
N PHE A 231 -12.90 -14.67 -12.33
CA PHE A 231 -13.76 -13.80 -11.55
C PHE A 231 -13.08 -13.31 -10.26
N ASP A 232 -12.35 -14.19 -9.57
CA ASP A 232 -11.58 -13.79 -8.38
C ASP A 232 -10.51 -12.75 -8.75
N SER A 233 -9.88 -12.90 -9.90
CA SER A 233 -8.86 -11.96 -10.39
C SER A 233 -9.43 -10.57 -10.71
N VAL A 234 -10.63 -10.53 -11.29
CA VAL A 234 -11.39 -9.27 -11.49
C VAL A 234 -11.74 -8.66 -10.14
N TYR A 235 -12.25 -9.47 -9.19
CA TYR A 235 -12.63 -9.03 -7.85
C TYR A 235 -11.44 -8.44 -7.09
N PHE A 236 -10.29 -9.14 -7.07
CA PHE A 236 -9.07 -8.66 -6.43
C PHE A 236 -8.58 -7.35 -7.07
N SER A 237 -8.59 -7.27 -8.40
CA SER A 237 -8.18 -6.05 -9.12
C SER A 237 -9.11 -4.87 -8.82
N TYR A 238 -10.41 -5.12 -8.71
CA TYR A 238 -11.40 -4.10 -8.37
C TYR A 238 -11.23 -3.59 -6.93
N ILE A 239 -11.18 -4.50 -5.95
CA ILE A 239 -11.02 -4.14 -4.54
C ILE A 239 -9.70 -3.40 -4.32
N GLN A 240 -8.61 -3.84 -4.96
CA GLN A 240 -7.32 -3.18 -4.87
C GLN A 240 -7.39 -1.73 -5.36
N ALA A 241 -8.14 -1.47 -6.43
CA ALA A 241 -8.32 -0.13 -6.97
C ALA A 241 -9.21 0.75 -6.06
N GLU A 242 -10.25 0.17 -5.43
CA GLU A 242 -11.15 0.91 -4.53
C GLU A 242 -10.51 1.23 -3.16
N TYR A 243 -9.59 0.39 -2.67
CA TYR A 243 -8.86 0.65 -1.42
C TYR A 243 -8.01 1.93 -1.46
N GLU A 244 -7.52 2.35 -2.64
CA GLU A 244 -6.80 3.61 -2.80
C GLU A 244 -7.73 4.84 -2.64
N ASP A 245 -9.01 4.71 -3.00
CA ASP A 245 -9.97 5.81 -2.91
C ASP A 245 -10.41 6.10 -1.46
N ASN A 246 -10.52 5.08 -0.60
CA ASN A 246 -10.97 5.27 0.78
C ASN A 246 -9.99 6.11 1.63
N VAL A 247 -8.68 5.96 1.43
CA VAL A 247 -7.66 6.76 2.14
C VAL A 247 -7.71 8.24 1.70
N VAL A 248 -7.95 8.49 0.41
CA VAL A 248 -8.10 9.84 -0.14
C VAL A 248 -9.44 10.47 0.26
N PHE A 249 -10.53 9.69 0.29
CA PHE A 249 -11.86 10.15 0.70
C PHE A 249 -11.89 10.55 2.17
N VAL A 250 -11.26 9.77 3.06
CA VAL A 250 -11.16 10.09 4.50
C VAL A 250 -10.31 11.36 4.73
N ALA A 251 -9.22 11.54 3.98
CA ALA A 251 -8.40 12.74 4.06
C ALA A 251 -9.13 14.00 3.52
N HIS A 252 -9.95 13.85 2.47
CA HIS A 252 -10.74 14.94 1.90
C HIS A 252 -11.97 15.29 2.76
N SER A 253 -12.58 14.29 3.40
CA SER A 253 -13.68 14.44 4.37
C SER A 253 -13.25 15.26 5.58
N ARG A 254 -12.13 14.90 6.24
CA ARG A 254 -11.58 15.66 7.38
C ARG A 254 -11.23 17.11 7.05
N ARG A 255 -10.85 17.41 5.81
CA ARG A 255 -10.51 18.77 5.36
C ARG A 255 -11.75 19.65 5.21
N ARG A 256 -12.86 19.08 4.69
CA ARG A 256 -14.16 19.76 4.64
C ARG A 256 -14.71 20.04 6.03
N ASP A 257 -14.57 19.10 6.96
CA ASP A 257 -15.04 19.28 8.34
C ASP A 257 -14.24 20.38 9.07
N ALA A 258 -12.92 20.44 8.86
CA ALA A 258 -12.06 21.46 9.45
C ALA A 258 -12.33 22.89 8.92
N ASP A 259 -12.64 23.04 7.62
CA ASP A 259 -13.02 24.33 7.03
C ASP A 259 -14.47 24.73 7.37
N THR A 260 -15.35 23.75 7.56
CA THR A 260 -16.72 23.97 8.06
C THR A 260 -16.71 24.42 9.52
N GLN A 261 -15.85 23.83 10.37
CA GLN A 261 -15.65 24.28 11.76
C GLN A 261 -14.99 25.67 11.85
N ARG A 262 -14.10 26.02 10.91
CA ARG A 262 -13.49 27.36 10.85
C ARG A 262 -14.45 28.46 10.38
N SER A 263 -15.39 28.12 9.50
CA SER A 263 -16.42 29.05 9.01
C SER A 263 -17.64 29.15 9.93
N ALA A 264 -17.88 28.14 10.77
CA ALA A 264 -18.93 28.13 11.80
C ALA A 264 -18.51 28.77 13.14
N LEU A 265 -17.26 29.24 13.28
CA LEU A 265 -16.89 30.04 14.44
C LEU A 265 -17.65 31.38 14.40
N PRO A 266 -18.46 31.72 15.42
CA PRO A 266 -19.19 32.97 15.44
C PRO A 266 -18.19 34.14 15.36
N ILE A 267 -18.58 35.17 14.59
CA ILE A 267 -17.78 36.40 14.32
C ILE A 267 -17.29 37.06 15.62
N THR A 268 -17.89 36.75 16.77
CA THR A 268 -17.49 37.17 18.11
C THR A 268 -16.08 36.73 18.53
N PHE A 269 -15.53 35.63 18.02
CA PHE A 269 -14.15 35.21 18.36
C PHE A 269 -13.04 35.92 17.55
N ARG A 270 -13.39 36.67 16.50
CA ARG A 270 -12.41 37.46 15.73
C ARG A 270 -12.09 38.81 16.38
N ALA A 271 -12.91 39.29 17.31
CA ALA A 271 -12.70 40.56 18.02
C ALA A 271 -11.86 40.43 19.30
N ALA A 272 -11.86 39.26 19.96
CA ALA A 272 -11.18 39.07 21.25
C ALA A 272 -9.64 38.93 21.16
N ARG A 273 -9.04 38.94 19.95
CA ARG A 273 -7.58 38.80 19.77
C ARG A 273 -6.88 40.08 19.29
N ARG A 274 -7.57 41.24 19.31
CA ARG A 274 -7.02 42.55 18.89
C ARG A 274 -7.19 43.70 19.89
N GLY A 275 -7.48 43.43 21.16
CA GLY A 275 -7.55 44.48 22.18
C GLY A 275 -7.06 44.00 23.54
N ASN A 276 -5.79 44.26 23.84
CA ASN A 276 -5.28 44.72 25.14
C ASN A 276 -3.75 44.84 25.06
N PHE A 277 -3.32 45.95 24.45
CA PHE A 277 -2.11 46.66 24.86
C PHE A 277 -2.60 47.86 25.67
N ALA A 278 -2.48 47.77 26.99
CA ALA A 278 -2.28 48.85 27.95
C ALA A 278 -2.02 48.19 29.31
#